data_AF-A0A1H4GI08-F1
#
_entry.id   AF-A0A1H4GI08-F1
#
_cell.length_a   1.000
_cell.length_b   1.000
_cell.length_c   1.000
_cell.angle_alpha   90.00
_cell.angle_beta   90.00
_cell.angle_gamma   90.00
#
_symmetry.space_group_name_H-M   'P 1'
#
loop_
_entity.id
_entity.type
_entity.pdbx_description
1 polymer ?
#
loop_
_entity_poly.entity_id
_entity_poly.type
_entity_poly.pdbx_seq_one_letter_code
_entity_poly.pdbx_strand_id
1 'polypeptide(L)'
;MIDSPLQSMSTLHKLNQWLQAGLITPAQHANILSFEAEHRQHSNGWLYSFMILGAVIIGLGIISLIAANWATLPDALKLGADFTLLGGLAAGIVWQYPNRQHGVWFEVLLVSFMVLCLASIGLIAQIYHISGKWYHALLFWAAITFLLSLFARHLFSRFFWVTLFLLGLSWSIVAAMGGHTPSHLQAFPAVLLFAPLLSALLYYLSQHLKPLRGFSGSLFFWFQFSAMLALAFADIARSGGELRDYPVAGYYPAYWAAALLALSIILQRDYQRLNKVLLLASLALLLLAFHPDLLFTGAQRYTLLGTHDSSGVSFWQADDIRAPLLTLLILFLYAIHAGNLGHQHTFNAVTFLIGLRFVIVYFQAMGGLAATGVGLILSGSLIIGMTWAWYKGRDRLRQWVTRGQHA
;
A
#
# COMPACT_ATOMS: atom_id res chain seq x y z
N MET A 1 -0.78 25.10 -6.90
CA MET A 1 0.21 25.02 -8.00
C MET A 1 1.24 26.09 -7.70
N ILE A 2 2.40 25.69 -7.19
CA ILE A 2 3.46 26.60 -6.74
C ILE A 2 4.34 26.86 -7.96
N ASP A 3 4.14 28.00 -8.62
CA ASP A 3 5.12 28.48 -9.59
C ASP A 3 6.26 29.09 -8.78
N SER A 4 7.24 28.23 -8.50
CA SER A 4 8.46 28.58 -7.79
C SER A 4 9.30 29.54 -8.64
N PRO A 5 10.18 30.36 -8.04
CA PRO A 5 11.16 31.16 -8.76
C PRO A 5 12.02 30.35 -9.75
N LEU A 6 12.09 29.02 -9.59
CA LEU A 6 12.74 28.09 -10.52
C LEU A 6 12.06 28.01 -11.88
N GLN A 7 10.73 28.19 -11.97
CA GLN A 7 10.03 28.17 -13.27
C GLN A 7 10.39 29.37 -14.14
N SER A 8 10.52 30.56 -13.53
CA SER A 8 10.94 31.78 -14.25
C SER A 8 12.37 31.68 -14.80
N MET A 9 13.27 31.02 -14.07
CA MET A 9 14.60 30.67 -14.58
C MET A 9 14.52 29.63 -15.70
N SER A 10 13.54 28.71 -15.63
CA SER A 10 13.34 27.68 -16.65
C SER A 10 12.77 28.22 -17.97
N THR A 11 11.88 29.23 -17.94
CA THR A 11 11.34 29.86 -19.16
C THR A 11 12.40 30.71 -19.85
N LEU A 12 13.16 31.51 -19.11
CA LEU A 12 14.29 32.29 -19.65
C LEU A 12 15.38 31.39 -20.25
N HIS A 13 15.67 30.27 -19.60
CA HIS A 13 16.61 29.28 -20.13
C HIS A 13 16.10 28.62 -21.41
N LYS A 14 14.81 28.25 -21.48
CA LYS A 14 14.17 27.68 -22.68
C LYS A 14 14.11 28.67 -23.85
N LEU A 15 13.76 29.94 -23.59
CA LEU A 15 13.76 31.01 -24.59
C LEU A 15 15.15 31.23 -25.20
N ASN A 16 16.20 31.23 -24.37
CA ASN A 16 17.59 31.30 -24.84
C ASN A 16 18.00 30.05 -25.62
N GLN A 17 17.59 28.85 -25.20
CA GLN A 17 17.84 27.62 -25.97
C GLN A 17 17.15 27.65 -27.33
N TRP A 18 15.92 28.17 -27.42
CA TRP A 18 15.20 28.30 -28.69
C TRP A 18 15.80 29.35 -29.62
N LEU A 19 16.34 30.44 -29.05
CA LEU A 19 17.12 31.42 -29.81
C LEU A 19 18.42 30.80 -30.35
N GLN A 20 19.16 30.06 -29.52
CA GLN A 20 20.39 29.38 -29.92
C GLN A 20 20.16 28.27 -30.94
N ALA A 21 19.02 27.58 -30.86
CA ALA A 21 18.60 26.58 -31.83
C ALA A 21 18.02 27.18 -33.12
N GLY A 22 17.92 28.51 -33.24
CA GLY A 22 17.38 29.22 -34.41
C GLY A 22 15.88 29.05 -34.62
N LEU A 23 15.15 28.56 -33.61
CA LEU A 23 13.71 28.32 -33.68
C LEU A 23 12.89 29.62 -33.56
N ILE A 24 13.49 30.66 -32.98
CA ILE A 24 12.87 31.98 -32.83
C ILE A 24 13.88 33.08 -33.21
N THR A 25 13.36 34.18 -33.75
CA THR A 25 14.16 35.37 -34.04
C THR A 25 14.43 36.21 -32.80
N PRO A 26 15.48 37.06 -32.78
CA PRO A 26 15.74 37.99 -31.67
C PRO A 26 14.56 38.92 -31.36
N ALA A 27 13.80 39.32 -32.39
CA ALA A 27 12.61 40.14 -32.23
C ALA A 27 11.45 39.37 -31.57
N GLN A 28 11.23 38.10 -31.95
CA GLN A 28 10.24 37.24 -31.30
C GLN A 28 10.60 36.94 -29.84
N HIS A 29 11.88 36.74 -29.55
CA HIS A 29 12.37 36.56 -28.18
C HIS A 29 12.00 37.77 -27.31
N ALA A 30 12.26 39.00 -27.78
CA ALA A 30 11.92 40.22 -27.04
C ALA A 30 10.39 40.40 -26.84
N ASN A 31 9.59 40.04 -27.85
CA ASN A 31 8.13 40.14 -27.78
C ASN A 31 7.52 39.11 -26.81
N ILE A 32 8.05 37.88 -26.75
CA ILE A 32 7.57 36.85 -25.82
C ILE A 32 7.96 37.22 -24.38
N LEU A 33 9.17 37.76 -24.19
CA LEU A 33 9.67 38.14 -22.87
C LEU A 33 8.89 39.34 -22.29
N SER A 34 8.52 40.31 -23.13
CA SER A 34 7.62 41.40 -22.74
C SER A 34 6.19 40.91 -22.47
N PHE A 35 5.66 40.01 -23.29
CA PHE A 35 4.34 39.39 -23.06
C PHE A 35 4.28 38.61 -21.75
N GLU A 36 5.28 37.78 -21.42
CA GLU A 36 5.36 37.06 -20.15
C GLU A 36 5.58 38.00 -18.95
N ALA A 37 6.28 39.12 -19.14
CA ALA A 37 6.45 40.13 -18.10
C ALA A 37 5.13 40.83 -17.76
N GLU A 38 4.29 41.14 -18.76
CA GLU A 38 2.96 41.74 -18.59
C GLU A 38 1.91 40.74 -18.10
N HIS A 39 1.98 39.48 -18.54
CA HIS A 39 1.04 38.41 -18.17
C HIS A 39 1.54 37.55 -17.02
N ARG A 40 2.47 38.05 -16.22
CA ARG A 40 2.88 37.41 -14.98
C ARG A 40 1.65 37.31 -14.08
N GLN A 41 1.00 36.16 -14.08
CA GLN A 41 -0.02 35.86 -13.10
C GLN A 41 0.68 35.92 -11.75
N HIS A 42 0.47 37.01 -11.01
CA HIS A 42 0.82 37.09 -9.60
C HIS A 42 -0.05 36.06 -8.88
N SER A 43 0.40 34.80 -8.93
CA SER A 43 -0.08 33.75 -8.06
C SER A 43 0.29 34.22 -6.66
N ASN A 44 -0.68 34.78 -5.95
CA ASN A 44 -0.58 35.18 -4.55
C ASN A 44 -0.48 33.92 -3.67
N GLY A 45 0.43 33.00 -3.99
CA GLY A 45 0.64 31.73 -3.31
C GLY A 45 0.98 31.93 -1.84
N TRP A 46 1.63 33.04 -1.49
CA TRP A 46 1.85 33.42 -0.09
C TRP A 46 0.51 33.67 0.64
N LEU A 47 -0.40 34.42 0.00
CA LEU A 47 -1.72 34.77 0.51
C LEU A 47 -2.60 33.52 0.63
N TYR A 48 -2.54 32.60 -0.35
CA TYR A 48 -3.18 31.28 -0.25
C TYR A 48 -2.61 30.44 0.90
N SER A 49 -1.30 30.43 1.11
CA SER A 49 -0.69 29.73 2.24
C SER A 49 -1.13 30.29 3.59
N PHE A 50 -1.19 31.62 3.73
CA PHE A 50 -1.72 32.26 4.95
C PHE A 50 -3.22 32.02 5.14
N MET A 51 -4.02 31.98 4.07
CA MET A 51 -5.44 31.64 4.14
C MET A 51 -5.66 30.19 4.56
N ILE A 52 -4.90 29.24 4.01
CA ILE A 52 -4.97 27.82 4.41
C ILE A 52 -4.54 27.67 5.87
N LEU A 53 -3.44 28.31 6.27
CA LEU A 53 -2.98 28.28 7.66
C LEU A 53 -4.03 28.87 8.61
N GLY A 54 -4.62 30.02 8.26
CA GLY A 54 -5.69 30.64 9.02
C GLY A 54 -6.91 29.73 9.16
N ALA A 55 -7.34 29.08 8.07
CA ALA A 55 -8.45 28.12 8.09
C ALA A 55 -8.15 26.90 8.98
N VAL A 56 -6.92 26.38 8.94
CA VAL A 56 -6.47 25.27 9.81
C VAL A 56 -6.49 25.70 11.28
N ILE A 57 -5.96 26.88 11.62
CA ILE A 57 -5.96 27.40 12.99
C ILE A 57 -7.38 27.61 13.50
N ILE A 58 -8.27 28.19 12.69
CA ILE A 58 -9.69 28.36 13.05
C ILE A 58 -10.35 26.99 13.27
N GLY A 59 -10.12 26.03 12.37
CA GLY A 59 -10.64 24.66 12.50
C GLY A 59 -10.16 23.99 13.79
N LEU A 60 -8.87 24.08 14.10
CA LEU A 60 -8.29 23.59 15.35
C LEU A 60 -8.87 24.30 16.58
N GLY A 61 -9.08 25.61 16.51
CA GLY A 61 -9.71 26.40 17.56
C GLY A 61 -11.15 25.96 17.85
N ILE A 62 -11.94 25.72 16.80
CA ILE A 62 -13.32 25.21 16.94
C ILE A 62 -13.32 23.81 17.57
N ILE A 63 -12.47 22.89 17.08
CA ILE A 63 -12.32 21.55 17.65
C ILE A 63 -11.90 21.64 19.12
N SER A 64 -10.95 22.51 19.44
CA SER A 64 -10.47 22.72 20.81
C SER A 64 -11.55 23.27 21.74
N LEU A 65 -12.37 24.23 21.29
CA LEU A 65 -13.47 24.78 22.07
C LEU A 65 -14.54 23.72 22.35
N ILE A 66 -14.89 22.90 21.34
CA ILE A 66 -15.80 21.76 21.50
C ILE A 66 -15.22 20.75 22.48
N ALA A 67 -13.93 20.42 22.36
CA ALA A 67 -13.24 19.49 23.24
C ALA A 67 -13.19 19.99 24.70
N ALA A 68 -12.95 21.29 24.91
CA ALA A 68 -12.93 21.90 26.24
C ALA A 68 -14.31 21.86 26.94
N ASN A 69 -15.40 21.91 26.16
CA ASN A 69 -16.77 21.81 26.66
C ASN A 69 -17.37 20.40 26.51
N TRP A 70 -16.56 19.39 26.15
CA TRP A 70 -17.07 18.07 25.76
C TRP A 70 -17.86 17.38 26.87
N ALA A 71 -17.41 17.54 28.12
CA ALA A 71 -18.04 16.96 29.29
C ALA A 71 -19.38 17.63 29.67
N THR A 72 -19.56 18.91 29.33
CA THR A 72 -20.77 19.68 29.66
C THR A 72 -21.84 19.60 28.57
N LEU A 73 -21.45 19.27 27.33
CA LEU A 73 -22.39 19.10 26.22
C LEU A 73 -23.29 17.87 26.44
N PRO A 74 -24.62 18.01 26.41
CA PRO A 74 -25.54 16.88 26.47
C PRO A 74 -25.33 15.91 25.32
N ASP A 75 -25.45 14.61 25.58
CA ASP A 75 -25.21 13.58 24.56
C ASP A 75 -26.19 13.66 23.39
N ALA A 76 -27.44 14.07 23.64
CA ALA A 76 -28.43 14.33 22.60
C ALA A 76 -28.00 15.45 21.65
N LEU A 77 -27.29 16.48 22.14
CA LEU A 77 -26.78 17.57 21.30
C LEU A 77 -25.61 17.10 20.44
N LYS A 78 -24.71 16.27 21.01
CA LYS A 78 -23.59 15.66 20.26
C LYS A 78 -24.11 14.82 19.10
N LEU A 79 -25.06 13.91 19.38
CA LEU A 79 -25.68 13.05 18.36
C LEU A 79 -26.53 13.86 17.37
N GLY A 80 -27.30 14.84 17.86
CA GLY A 80 -28.12 15.71 17.01
C GLY A 80 -27.27 16.50 16.02
N ALA A 81 -26.15 17.06 16.46
CA ALA A 81 -25.20 17.75 15.60
C ALA A 81 -24.57 16.80 14.56
N ASP A 82 -24.17 15.61 14.99
CA ASP A 82 -23.59 14.58 14.12
C ASP A 82 -24.56 14.14 12.99
N PHE A 83 -25.79 13.78 13.34
CA PHE A 83 -26.81 13.40 12.36
C PHE A 83 -27.23 14.57 11.46
N THR A 84 -27.23 15.80 11.97
CA THR A 84 -27.49 17.00 11.16
C THR A 84 -26.39 17.19 10.10
N LEU A 85 -25.13 17.01 10.48
CA LEU A 85 -23.98 17.06 9.57
C LEU A 85 -24.03 15.93 8.54
N LEU A 86 -24.36 14.71 8.94
CA LEU A 86 -24.57 13.58 8.02
C LEU A 86 -25.70 13.90 7.02
N GLY A 87 -26.83 14.43 7.50
CA GLY A 87 -27.96 14.83 6.65
C GLY A 87 -27.58 15.92 5.65
N GLY A 88 -26.82 16.93 6.09
CA GLY A 88 -26.29 17.99 5.23
C GLY A 88 -25.33 17.48 4.16
N LEU A 89 -24.40 16.58 4.52
CA LEU A 89 -23.50 15.95 3.58
C LEU A 89 -24.25 15.06 2.58
N ALA A 90 -25.24 14.27 3.05
CA ALA A 90 -26.09 13.45 2.18
C ALA A 90 -26.86 14.32 1.17
N ALA A 91 -27.48 15.41 1.62
CA ALA A 91 -28.14 16.37 0.75
C ALA A 91 -27.17 16.98 -0.27
N GLY A 92 -25.96 17.34 0.17
CA GLY A 92 -24.89 17.83 -0.71
C GLY A 92 -24.46 16.81 -1.77
N ILE A 93 -24.34 15.53 -1.41
CA ILE A 93 -24.03 14.44 -2.35
C ILE A 93 -25.12 14.33 -3.42
N VAL A 94 -26.40 14.35 -3.02
CA VAL A 94 -27.54 14.30 -3.95
C VAL A 94 -27.56 15.53 -4.86
N TRP A 95 -27.35 16.72 -4.30
CA TRP A 95 -27.32 17.97 -5.06
C TRP A 95 -26.17 18.02 -6.07
N GLN A 96 -24.99 17.51 -5.71
CA GLN A 96 -23.82 17.49 -6.59
C GLN A 96 -23.83 16.29 -7.56
N TYR A 97 -24.73 15.32 -7.40
CA TYR A 97 -24.79 14.12 -8.24
C TYR A 97 -24.90 14.39 -9.75
N PRO A 98 -25.68 15.36 -10.25
CA PRO A 98 -25.71 15.69 -11.68
C PRO A 98 -24.36 16.18 -12.20
N ASN A 99 -23.63 16.94 -11.37
CA ASN A 99 -22.34 17.55 -11.70
C ASN A 99 -21.14 16.68 -11.27
N ARG A 100 -21.35 15.42 -10.89
CA ARG A 100 -20.30 14.48 -10.45
C ARG A 100 -19.20 14.18 -11.48
N GLN A 101 -19.38 14.61 -12.73
CA GLN A 101 -18.35 14.51 -13.78
C GLN A 101 -17.38 15.68 -13.78
N HIS A 102 -17.80 16.83 -13.24
CA HIS A 102 -17.11 18.10 -13.34
C HIS A 102 -16.74 18.58 -11.94
N GLY A 103 -15.53 18.25 -11.51
CA GLY A 103 -14.93 18.73 -10.26
C GLY A 103 -14.85 17.70 -9.13
N VAL A 104 -14.15 18.09 -8.07
CA VAL A 104 -13.79 17.22 -6.94
C VAL A 104 -14.84 17.18 -5.82
N TRP A 105 -15.80 18.10 -5.83
CA TRP A 105 -16.75 18.29 -4.72
C TRP A 105 -17.62 17.07 -4.42
N PHE A 106 -18.07 16.34 -5.44
CA PHE A 106 -18.83 15.10 -5.24
C PHE A 106 -18.05 14.10 -4.38
N GLU A 107 -16.75 14.00 -4.62
CA GLU A 107 -15.85 13.05 -3.99
C GLU A 107 -15.43 13.51 -2.60
N VAL A 108 -15.20 14.82 -2.44
CA VAL A 108 -14.99 15.42 -1.12
C VAL A 108 -16.21 15.15 -0.23
N LEU A 109 -17.42 15.44 -0.71
CA LEU A 109 -18.65 15.20 0.06
C LEU A 109 -18.84 13.71 0.39
N LEU A 110 -18.59 12.81 -0.57
CA LEU A 110 -18.70 11.37 -0.39
C LEU A 110 -17.69 10.84 0.65
N VAL A 111 -16.42 11.24 0.55
CA VAL A 111 -15.38 10.84 1.51
C VAL A 111 -15.64 11.46 2.88
N SER A 112 -16.03 12.74 2.94
CA SER A 112 -16.42 13.41 4.19
C SER A 112 -17.59 12.69 4.87
N PHE A 113 -18.61 12.27 4.11
CA PHE A 113 -19.73 11.49 4.64
C PHE A 113 -19.26 10.15 5.20
N MET A 114 -18.41 9.42 4.46
CA MET A 114 -17.84 8.16 4.92
C MET A 114 -16.99 8.33 6.18
N VAL A 115 -16.12 9.34 6.24
CA VAL A 115 -15.31 9.65 7.44
C VAL A 115 -16.22 10.01 8.61
N LEU A 116 -17.27 10.79 8.37
CA LEU A 116 -18.23 11.15 9.41
C LEU A 116 -18.96 9.91 9.93
N CYS A 117 -19.39 8.97 9.07
CA CYS A 117 -19.95 7.70 9.55
C CYS A 117 -18.99 6.93 10.47
N LEU A 118 -17.69 6.97 10.21
CA LEU A 118 -16.69 6.35 11.07
C LEU A 118 -16.59 7.08 12.43
N ALA A 119 -16.61 8.42 12.40
CA ALA A 119 -16.64 9.25 13.60
C ALA A 119 -17.92 9.02 14.42
N SER A 120 -19.09 8.90 13.78
CA SER A 120 -20.38 8.58 14.42
C SER A 120 -20.32 7.25 15.16
N ILE A 121 -19.71 6.21 14.57
CA ILE A 121 -19.53 4.92 15.26
C ILE A 121 -18.71 5.10 16.53
N GLY A 122 -17.61 5.87 16.48
CA GLY A 122 -16.79 6.18 17.65
C GLY A 122 -17.53 7.01 18.71
N LEU A 123 -18.29 8.02 18.28
CA LEU A 123 -19.07 8.89 19.16
C LEU A 123 -20.17 8.12 19.89
N ILE A 124 -20.92 7.28 19.16
CA ILE A 124 -21.96 6.42 19.73
C ILE A 124 -21.35 5.42 20.70
N ALA A 125 -20.22 4.80 20.33
CA ALA A 125 -19.52 3.87 21.21
C ALA A 125 -19.05 4.56 22.50
N GLN A 126 -18.59 5.81 22.42
CA GLN A 126 -18.18 6.60 23.59
C GLN A 126 -19.36 6.96 24.49
N ILE A 127 -20.44 7.52 23.93
CA ILE A 127 -21.63 7.97 24.69
C ILE A 127 -22.27 6.80 25.43
N TYR A 128 -22.48 5.69 24.72
CA TYR A 128 -23.16 4.51 25.28
C TYR A 128 -22.20 3.50 25.91
N HIS A 129 -20.91 3.85 26.06
CA HIS A 129 -19.88 2.99 26.66
C HIS A 129 -19.84 1.58 26.03
N ILE A 130 -20.04 1.50 24.71
CA ILE A 130 -20.06 0.23 23.98
C ILE A 130 -18.63 -0.25 23.80
N SER A 131 -18.27 -1.30 24.53
CA SER A 131 -17.03 -2.03 24.32
C SER A 131 -17.12 -2.89 23.08
N GLY A 132 -16.17 -2.72 22.16
CA GLY A 132 -16.11 -3.48 20.92
C GLY A 132 -14.69 -3.53 20.37
N LYS A 133 -14.43 -4.49 19.48
CA LYS A 133 -13.12 -4.58 18.83
C LYS A 133 -13.10 -3.63 17.63
N TRP A 134 -12.02 -2.86 17.48
CA TRP A 134 -11.88 -1.83 16.45
C TRP A 134 -12.13 -2.34 15.02
N TYR A 135 -11.74 -3.58 14.72
CA TYR A 135 -11.95 -4.18 13.39
C TYR A 135 -13.41 -4.51 13.08
N HIS A 136 -14.25 -4.78 14.09
CA HIS A 136 -15.70 -4.94 13.88
C HIS A 136 -16.35 -3.59 13.57
N ALA A 137 -15.88 -2.50 14.19
CA ALA A 137 -16.34 -1.16 13.87
C ALA A 137 -15.98 -0.78 12.42
N LEU A 138 -14.77 -1.12 11.95
CA LEU A 138 -14.37 -0.94 10.55
C LEU A 138 -15.20 -1.78 9.58
N LEU A 139 -15.53 -3.02 9.94
CA LEU A 139 -16.41 -3.86 9.10
C LEU A 139 -17.83 -3.32 9.04
N PHE A 140 -18.40 -2.91 10.17
CA PHE A 140 -19.71 -2.30 10.22
C PHE A 140 -19.74 -1.02 9.37
N TRP A 141 -18.72 -0.17 9.53
CA TRP A 141 -18.52 1.01 8.71
C TRP A 141 -18.46 0.69 7.20
N ALA A 142 -17.67 -0.31 6.81
CA ALA A 142 -17.54 -0.70 5.41
C ALA A 142 -18.88 -1.21 4.87
N ALA A 143 -19.63 -2.00 5.65
CA ALA A 143 -20.93 -2.53 5.28
C ALA A 143 -21.97 -1.42 5.04
N ILE A 144 -22.11 -0.47 5.97
CA ILE A 144 -23.11 0.62 5.84
C ILE A 144 -22.74 1.61 4.73
N THR A 145 -21.45 1.75 4.40
CA THR A 145 -20.97 2.65 3.32
C THR A 145 -20.77 1.95 1.98
N PHE A 146 -20.97 0.63 1.88
CA PHE A 146 -20.67 -0.15 0.68
C PHE A 146 -21.45 0.33 -0.55
N LEU A 147 -22.77 0.50 -0.44
CA LEU A 147 -23.58 0.94 -1.58
C LEU A 147 -23.17 2.35 -2.04
N LEU A 148 -22.79 3.22 -1.10
CA LEU A 148 -22.30 4.55 -1.42
C LEU A 148 -20.94 4.49 -2.14
N SER A 149 -20.05 3.58 -1.73
CA SER A 149 -18.72 3.44 -2.33
C SER A 149 -18.76 2.98 -3.78
N LEU A 150 -19.83 2.31 -4.22
CA LEU A 150 -20.06 1.99 -5.64
C LEU A 150 -20.18 3.25 -6.53
N PHE A 151 -20.61 4.37 -5.96
CA PHE A 151 -20.74 5.64 -6.69
C PHE A 151 -19.43 6.43 -6.76
N ALA A 152 -18.40 6.04 -5.99
CA ALA A 152 -17.09 6.66 -6.05
C ALA A 152 -16.47 6.46 -7.44
N ARG A 153 -15.86 7.52 -7.97
CA ARG A 153 -15.25 7.62 -9.30
C ARG A 153 -13.75 7.80 -9.22
N HIS A 154 -13.27 8.59 -8.25
CA HIS A 154 -11.84 8.78 -8.04
C HIS A 154 -11.19 7.57 -7.37
N LEU A 155 -9.97 7.28 -7.81
CA LEU A 155 -9.15 6.19 -7.26
C LEU A 155 -8.94 6.36 -5.76
N PHE A 156 -8.74 7.59 -5.28
CA PHE A 156 -8.51 7.87 -3.86
C PHE A 156 -9.67 7.42 -2.96
N SER A 157 -10.91 7.77 -3.30
CA SER A 157 -12.09 7.41 -2.50
C SER A 157 -12.31 5.90 -2.45
N ARG A 158 -12.13 5.22 -3.59
CA ARG A 158 -12.19 3.75 -3.67
C ARG A 158 -11.06 3.10 -2.89
N PHE A 159 -9.86 3.67 -2.98
CA PHE A 159 -8.68 3.22 -2.24
C PHE A 159 -8.89 3.33 -0.73
N PHE A 160 -9.39 4.46 -0.26
CA PHE A 160 -9.72 4.69 1.15
C PHE A 160 -10.70 3.64 1.67
N TRP A 161 -11.82 3.42 0.95
CA TRP A 161 -12.82 2.43 1.34
C TRP A 161 -12.27 1.01 1.37
N VAL A 162 -11.57 0.59 0.30
CA VAL A 162 -10.96 -0.75 0.21
C VAL A 162 -9.94 -0.98 1.31
N THR A 163 -9.15 0.03 1.68
CA THR A 163 -8.15 -0.06 2.74
C THR A 163 -8.77 -0.44 4.08
N LEU A 164 -9.78 0.33 4.52
CA LEU A 164 -10.45 0.11 5.80
C LEU A 164 -11.29 -1.17 5.78
N PHE A 165 -11.92 -1.48 4.65
CA PHE A 165 -12.63 -2.75 4.45
C PHE A 165 -11.70 -3.96 4.60
N LEU A 166 -10.57 -3.99 3.90
CA LEU A 166 -9.61 -5.09 3.98
C LEU A 166 -9.05 -5.23 5.40
N LEU A 167 -8.71 -4.11 6.04
CA LEU A 167 -8.21 -4.12 7.41
C LEU A 167 -9.23 -4.70 8.39
N GLY A 168 -10.49 -4.24 8.33
CA GLY A 168 -11.57 -4.78 9.15
C GLY A 168 -11.82 -6.26 8.87
N LEU A 169 -11.89 -6.65 7.60
CA LEU A 169 -12.24 -8.01 7.18
C LEU A 169 -11.16 -9.03 7.54
N SER A 170 -9.89 -8.72 7.26
CA SER A 170 -8.77 -9.62 7.56
C SER A 170 -8.67 -9.91 9.05
N TRP A 171 -8.73 -8.87 9.90
CA TRP A 171 -8.67 -9.05 11.35
C TRP A 171 -9.90 -9.77 11.91
N SER A 172 -11.09 -9.47 11.41
CA SER A 172 -12.31 -10.11 11.90
C SER A 172 -12.34 -11.61 11.61
N ILE A 173 -11.98 -12.02 10.38
CA ILE A 173 -11.97 -13.43 9.99
C ILE A 173 -10.90 -14.21 10.75
N VAL A 174 -9.67 -13.69 10.83
CA VAL A 174 -8.58 -14.36 11.55
C VAL A 174 -8.90 -14.47 13.04
N ALA A 175 -9.41 -13.40 13.66
CA ALA A 175 -9.77 -13.43 15.07
C ALA A 175 -10.96 -14.34 15.38
N ALA A 176 -11.90 -14.53 14.45
CA ALA A 176 -12.99 -15.49 14.60
C ALA A 176 -12.51 -16.94 14.60
N MET A 177 -11.46 -17.25 13.83
CA MET A 177 -10.88 -18.60 13.73
C MET A 177 -9.83 -18.91 14.82
N GLY A 178 -9.20 -17.89 15.39
CA GLY A 178 -8.10 -18.02 16.35
C GLY A 178 -8.47 -18.44 17.78
N GLY A 179 -9.73 -18.75 18.08
CA GLY A 179 -10.16 -19.24 19.40
C GLY A 179 -10.22 -18.19 20.51
N HIS A 180 -10.07 -18.62 21.78
CA HIS A 180 -10.20 -17.75 22.96
C HIS A 180 -9.07 -16.71 23.01
N THR A 181 -9.41 -15.49 22.58
CA THR A 181 -8.59 -14.27 22.68
C THR A 181 -7.10 -14.48 22.40
N PRO A 182 -6.71 -14.87 21.17
CA PRO A 182 -5.32 -14.71 20.77
C PRO A 182 -4.95 -13.24 20.99
N SER A 183 -3.83 -12.99 21.68
CA SER A 183 -3.31 -11.64 21.78
C SER A 183 -3.13 -11.08 20.35
N HIS A 184 -3.31 -9.77 20.14
CA HIS A 184 -3.17 -9.18 18.81
C HIS A 184 -1.83 -9.56 18.14
N LEU A 185 -0.80 -9.80 18.94
CA LEU A 185 0.53 -10.24 18.51
C LEU A 185 0.53 -11.67 17.94
N GLN A 186 -0.23 -12.60 18.51
CA GLN A 186 -0.33 -13.99 18.01
C GLN A 186 -1.13 -14.11 16.71
N ALA A 187 -2.15 -13.27 16.52
CA ALA A 187 -2.95 -13.27 15.29
C ALA A 187 -2.28 -12.53 14.12
N PHE A 188 -1.32 -11.64 14.42
CA PHE A 188 -0.69 -10.77 13.43
C PHE A 188 -0.04 -11.51 12.24
N PRO A 189 0.77 -12.58 12.45
CA PRO A 189 1.33 -13.36 11.34
C PRO A 189 0.26 -13.96 10.42
N ALA A 190 -0.84 -14.46 10.98
CA ALA A 190 -1.94 -15.03 10.21
C ALA A 190 -2.68 -13.96 9.40
N VAL A 191 -2.87 -12.76 9.96
CA VAL A 191 -3.44 -11.61 9.22
C VAL A 191 -2.52 -11.18 8.08
N LEU A 192 -1.20 -11.15 8.30
CA LEU A 192 -0.24 -10.80 7.25
C LEU A 192 -0.26 -11.78 6.09
N LEU A 193 -0.39 -13.08 6.35
CA LEU A 193 -0.54 -14.07 5.27
C LEU A 193 -1.91 -13.98 4.59
N PHE A 194 -2.98 -13.76 5.35
CA PHE A 194 -4.34 -13.73 4.82
C PHE A 194 -4.63 -12.50 3.96
N ALA A 195 -4.14 -11.32 4.34
CA ALA A 195 -4.40 -10.05 3.66
C ALA A 195 -4.09 -10.05 2.14
N PRO A 196 -2.91 -10.50 1.65
CA PRO A 196 -2.63 -10.56 0.22
C PRO A 196 -3.51 -11.57 -0.51
N LEU A 197 -3.79 -12.72 0.11
CA LEU A 197 -4.62 -13.75 -0.48
C LEU A 197 -6.07 -13.28 -0.63
N LEU A 198 -6.61 -12.65 0.40
CA LEU A 198 -7.93 -12.02 0.35
C LEU A 198 -7.99 -10.91 -0.71
N SER A 199 -6.98 -10.04 -0.76
CA SER A 199 -6.90 -8.96 -1.73
C SER A 199 -6.86 -9.48 -3.17
N ALA A 200 -6.09 -10.54 -3.43
CA ALA A 200 -6.03 -11.20 -4.73
C ALA A 200 -7.36 -11.86 -5.13
N LEU A 201 -8.04 -12.51 -4.18
CA LEU A 201 -9.32 -13.18 -4.43
C LEU A 201 -10.41 -12.15 -4.76
N LEU A 202 -10.45 -11.07 -4.00
CA LEU A 202 -11.38 -9.96 -4.24
C LEU A 202 -11.04 -9.21 -5.53
N TYR A 203 -9.75 -9.04 -5.85
CA TYR A 203 -9.33 -8.50 -7.13
C TYR A 203 -9.87 -9.35 -8.28
N TYR A 204 -9.67 -10.67 -8.24
CA TYR A 204 -10.22 -11.61 -9.22
C TYR A 204 -11.75 -11.47 -9.34
N LEU A 205 -12.46 -11.49 -8.20
CA LEU A 205 -13.91 -11.33 -8.18
C LEU A 205 -14.38 -9.99 -8.77
N SER A 206 -13.64 -8.91 -8.50
CA SER A 206 -13.96 -7.56 -8.99
C SER A 206 -13.87 -7.43 -10.51
N GLN A 207 -13.05 -8.25 -11.17
CA GLN A 207 -12.97 -8.26 -12.63
C GLN A 207 -14.19 -8.92 -13.29
N HIS A 208 -14.75 -9.94 -12.62
CA HIS A 208 -15.92 -10.68 -13.08
C HIS A 208 -17.25 -9.95 -12.79
N LEU A 209 -17.32 -9.16 -11.72
CA LEU A 209 -18.51 -8.41 -11.36
C LEU A 209 -18.43 -6.95 -11.84
N LYS A 210 -19.22 -6.61 -12.88
CA LYS A 210 -19.28 -5.26 -13.46
C LYS A 210 -19.33 -4.10 -12.44
N PRO A 211 -20.18 -4.12 -11.39
CA PRO A 211 -20.25 -3.00 -10.45
C PRO A 211 -18.97 -2.83 -9.60
N LEU A 212 -18.18 -3.89 -9.42
CA LEU A 212 -17.00 -3.89 -8.56
C LEU A 212 -15.70 -3.55 -9.29
N ARG A 213 -15.72 -3.49 -10.63
CA ARG A 213 -14.54 -3.16 -11.45
C ARG A 213 -13.86 -1.85 -11.06
N GLY A 214 -14.62 -0.92 -10.47
CA GLY A 214 -14.07 0.32 -9.95
C GLY A 214 -12.99 0.11 -8.88
N PHE A 215 -13.09 -0.94 -8.07
CA PHE A 215 -12.18 -1.24 -6.96
C PHE A 215 -10.96 -2.05 -7.37
N SER A 216 -10.93 -2.60 -8.59
CA SER A 216 -9.86 -3.52 -9.03
C SER A 216 -8.46 -2.91 -8.88
N GLY A 217 -8.30 -1.62 -9.19
CA GLY A 217 -7.01 -0.93 -9.01
C GLY A 217 -6.54 -0.88 -7.56
N SER A 218 -7.44 -0.57 -6.62
CA SER A 218 -7.15 -0.53 -5.18
C SER A 218 -6.87 -1.92 -4.62
N LEU A 219 -7.65 -2.93 -5.03
CA LEU A 219 -7.45 -4.33 -4.62
C LEU A 219 -6.12 -4.89 -5.13
N PHE A 220 -5.76 -4.58 -6.38
CA PHE A 220 -4.48 -4.99 -6.97
C PHE A 220 -3.29 -4.33 -6.28
N PHE A 221 -3.41 -3.05 -5.90
CA PHE A 221 -2.40 -2.37 -5.08
C PHE A 221 -2.25 -3.07 -3.73
N TRP A 222 -3.34 -3.29 -3.00
CA TRP A 222 -3.28 -3.89 -1.67
C TRP A 222 -2.79 -5.33 -1.70
N PHE A 223 -3.11 -6.10 -2.75
CA PHE A 223 -2.49 -7.39 -3.00
C PHE A 223 -0.97 -7.28 -3.06
N GLN A 224 -0.42 -6.41 -3.92
CA GLN A 224 1.03 -6.27 -4.05
C GLN A 224 1.68 -5.78 -2.75
N PHE A 225 1.14 -4.71 -2.16
CA PHE A 225 1.70 -4.11 -0.96
C PHE A 225 1.68 -5.09 0.22
N SER A 226 0.54 -5.74 0.49
CA SER A 226 0.43 -6.71 1.59
C SER A 226 1.22 -7.99 1.31
N ALA A 227 1.40 -8.41 0.05
CA ALA A 227 2.24 -9.57 -0.28
C ALA A 227 3.72 -9.28 -0.02
N MET A 228 4.18 -8.08 -0.38
CA MET A 228 5.55 -7.62 -0.08
C MET A 228 5.78 -7.53 1.43
N LEU A 229 4.81 -6.98 2.18
CA LEU A 229 4.86 -6.89 3.63
C LEU A 229 4.86 -8.27 4.30
N ALA A 230 4.00 -9.19 3.85
CA ALA A 230 3.94 -10.56 4.33
C ALA A 230 5.24 -11.32 4.08
N LEU A 231 5.82 -11.14 2.89
CA LEU A 231 7.08 -11.78 2.51
C LEU A 231 8.24 -11.24 3.35
N ALA A 232 8.33 -9.92 3.53
CA ALA A 232 9.35 -9.30 4.38
C ALA A 232 9.22 -9.76 5.84
N PHE A 233 8.00 -9.84 6.36
CA PHE A 233 7.75 -10.34 7.70
C PHE A 233 8.15 -11.81 7.84
N ALA A 234 7.71 -12.68 6.92
CA ALA A 234 8.05 -14.10 6.96
C ALA A 234 9.56 -14.30 6.93
N ASP A 235 10.25 -13.57 6.07
CA ASP A 235 11.70 -13.59 5.98
C ASP A 235 12.38 -13.22 7.31
N ILE A 236 12.03 -12.08 7.89
CA ILE A 236 12.59 -11.60 9.15
C ILE A 236 12.27 -12.57 10.29
N ALA A 237 11.00 -12.94 10.44
CA ALA A 237 10.53 -13.82 11.52
C ALA A 237 11.17 -15.22 11.42
N ARG A 238 11.44 -15.71 10.21
CA ARG A 238 12.12 -17.00 10.00
C ARG A 238 13.62 -16.92 10.21
N SER A 239 14.26 -15.83 9.79
CA SER A 239 15.67 -15.58 10.10
C SER A 239 15.92 -15.48 11.61
N GLY A 240 14.96 -14.97 12.39
CA GLY A 240 15.01 -14.88 13.86
C GLY A 240 14.49 -16.09 14.64
N GLY A 241 13.67 -16.95 14.02
CA GLY A 241 13.11 -18.16 14.64
C GLY A 241 11.81 -17.94 15.43
N GLU A 242 11.06 -16.87 15.16
CA GLU A 242 9.88 -16.47 15.94
C GLU A 242 8.58 -17.23 15.61
N LEU A 243 8.48 -17.83 14.42
CA LEU A 243 7.30 -18.59 13.98
C LEU A 243 7.22 -20.01 14.58
N ARG A 244 7.76 -20.21 15.79
CA ARG A 244 7.83 -21.51 16.46
C ARG A 244 6.48 -21.93 17.06
N ASP A 245 5.80 -20.99 17.72
CA ASP A 245 4.46 -21.20 18.25
C ASP A 245 3.42 -20.87 17.19
N TYR A 246 2.97 -21.92 16.48
CA TYR A 246 2.10 -21.82 15.33
C TYR A 246 0.69 -22.32 15.66
N PRO A 247 -0.24 -21.45 16.11
CA PRO A 247 -1.63 -21.83 16.24
C PRO A 247 -2.25 -22.01 14.85
N VAL A 248 -2.21 -23.25 14.34
CA VAL A 248 -2.70 -23.64 12.99
C VAL A 248 -4.08 -23.06 12.70
N ALA A 249 -4.94 -22.98 13.71
CA ALA A 249 -6.31 -22.46 13.59
C ALA A 249 -6.38 -21.02 13.04
N GLY A 250 -5.44 -20.15 13.41
CA GLY A 250 -5.40 -18.77 12.91
C GLY A 250 -5.14 -18.67 11.41
N TYR A 251 -4.50 -19.68 10.82
CA TYR A 251 -4.10 -19.70 9.41
C TYR A 251 -5.12 -20.36 8.48
N TYR A 252 -6.18 -21.00 9.01
CA TYR A 252 -7.24 -21.59 8.17
C TYR A 252 -7.83 -20.62 7.14
N PRO A 253 -8.12 -19.34 7.46
CA PRO A 253 -8.56 -18.37 6.46
C PRO A 253 -7.59 -18.22 5.28
N ALA A 254 -6.29 -18.17 5.57
CA ALA A 254 -5.26 -18.07 4.54
C ALA A 254 -5.23 -19.33 3.66
N TYR A 255 -5.32 -20.52 4.24
CA TYR A 255 -5.34 -21.77 3.48
C TYR A 255 -6.57 -21.89 2.58
N TRP A 256 -7.75 -21.52 3.08
CA TRP A 256 -8.97 -21.49 2.27
C TRP A 256 -8.88 -20.47 1.13
N ALA A 257 -8.41 -19.25 1.41
CA ALA A 257 -8.21 -18.24 0.38
C ALA A 257 -7.18 -18.70 -0.67
N ALA A 258 -6.08 -19.33 -0.23
CA ALA A 258 -5.09 -19.89 -1.14
C ALA A 258 -5.65 -21.02 -2.00
N ALA A 259 -6.46 -21.92 -1.44
CA ALA A 259 -7.11 -22.99 -2.20
C ALA A 259 -8.06 -22.43 -3.27
N LEU A 260 -8.88 -21.43 -2.93
CA LEU A 260 -9.77 -20.75 -3.87
C LEU A 260 -8.99 -20.00 -4.96
N LEU A 261 -7.89 -19.33 -4.59
CA LEU A 261 -7.00 -18.69 -5.55
C LEU A 261 -6.33 -19.68 -6.49
N ALA A 262 -5.81 -20.80 -5.96
CA ALA A 262 -5.19 -21.85 -6.75
C ALA A 262 -6.19 -22.42 -7.76
N LEU A 263 -7.43 -22.70 -7.32
CA LEU A 263 -8.51 -23.13 -8.20
C LEU A 263 -8.82 -22.08 -9.28
N SER A 264 -8.89 -20.80 -8.90
CA SER A 264 -9.13 -19.68 -9.83
C SER A 264 -8.03 -19.59 -10.90
N ILE A 265 -6.76 -19.73 -10.50
CA ILE A 265 -5.59 -19.72 -11.41
C ILE A 265 -5.63 -20.93 -12.37
N ILE A 266 -5.99 -22.11 -11.88
CA ILE A 266 -6.07 -23.33 -12.70
C ILE A 266 -7.18 -23.21 -13.74
N LEU A 267 -8.36 -22.73 -13.33
CA LEU A 267 -9.54 -22.60 -14.19
C LEU A 267 -9.41 -21.47 -15.23
N GLN A 268 -8.55 -20.48 -15.00
CA GLN A 268 -8.39 -19.34 -15.89
C GLN A 268 -7.82 -19.76 -17.26
N ARG A 269 -8.64 -19.68 -18.31
CA ARG A 269 -8.26 -20.16 -19.66
C ARG A 269 -7.25 -19.26 -20.36
N ASP A 270 -7.26 -17.97 -20.07
CA ASP A 270 -6.42 -16.97 -20.74
C ASP A 270 -4.94 -17.04 -20.32
N TYR A 271 -4.64 -17.73 -19.23
CA TYR A 271 -3.26 -17.85 -18.73
C TYR A 271 -2.49 -18.95 -19.45
N GLN A 272 -1.34 -18.58 -20.01
CA GLN A 272 -0.34 -19.54 -20.47
C GLN A 272 0.05 -20.51 -19.34
N ARG A 273 0.32 -21.77 -19.68
CA ARG A 273 0.66 -22.82 -18.70
C ARG A 273 1.82 -22.41 -17.79
N LEU A 274 2.84 -21.75 -18.35
CA LEU A 274 3.99 -21.25 -17.61
C LEU A 274 3.57 -20.23 -16.53
N ASN A 275 2.70 -19.27 -16.84
CA ASN A 275 2.23 -18.28 -15.87
C ASN A 275 1.39 -18.90 -14.74
N LYS A 276 0.63 -19.96 -15.03
CA LYS A 276 -0.08 -20.72 -13.98
C LYS A 276 0.91 -21.38 -13.03
N VAL A 277 1.92 -22.05 -13.57
CA VAL A 277 2.95 -22.73 -12.77
C VAL A 277 3.72 -21.72 -11.91
N LEU A 278 4.13 -20.57 -12.48
CA LEU A 278 4.83 -19.52 -11.72
C LEU A 278 4.00 -19.00 -10.54
N LEU A 279 2.72 -18.69 -10.76
CA LEU A 279 1.84 -18.21 -9.70
C LEU A 279 1.57 -19.27 -8.64
N LEU A 280 1.24 -20.50 -9.04
CA LEU A 280 1.00 -21.61 -8.11
C LEU A 280 2.25 -21.93 -7.30
N ALA A 281 3.43 -21.91 -7.92
CA ALA A 281 4.71 -22.09 -7.23
C ALA A 281 4.96 -20.95 -6.23
N SER A 282 4.75 -19.69 -6.63
CA SER A 282 4.90 -18.54 -5.72
C SER A 282 3.93 -18.60 -4.54
N LEU A 283 2.69 -19.03 -4.76
CA LEU A 283 1.67 -19.20 -3.73
C LEU A 283 2.04 -20.34 -2.77
N ALA A 284 2.46 -21.48 -3.29
CA ALA A 284 2.89 -22.63 -2.49
C ALA A 284 4.11 -22.27 -1.62
N LEU A 285 5.11 -21.58 -2.19
CA LEU A 285 6.29 -21.13 -1.46
C LEU A 285 5.94 -20.08 -0.40
N LEU A 286 4.99 -19.17 -0.67
CA LEU A 286 4.52 -18.20 0.32
C LEU A 286 3.87 -18.89 1.51
N LEU A 287 2.99 -19.88 1.29
CA LEU A 287 2.41 -20.68 2.37
C LEU A 287 3.50 -21.43 3.15
N LEU A 288 4.48 -21.98 2.45
CA LEU A 288 5.61 -22.71 3.04
C LEU A 288 6.50 -21.79 3.91
N ALA A 289 6.64 -20.52 3.55
CA ALA A 289 7.38 -19.52 4.34
C ALA A 289 6.77 -19.29 5.74
N PHE A 290 5.45 -19.45 5.85
CA PHE A 290 4.73 -19.29 7.12
C PHE A 290 4.58 -20.61 7.89
N HIS A 291 4.93 -21.78 7.31
CA HIS A 291 4.77 -23.07 7.98
C HIS A 291 6.01 -23.48 8.81
N PRO A 292 5.89 -23.74 10.13
CA PRO A 292 7.00 -23.99 11.06
C PRO A 292 7.90 -25.17 10.66
N ASP A 293 7.32 -26.35 10.44
CA ASP A 293 8.04 -27.62 10.58
C ASP A 293 8.67 -28.20 9.30
N LEU A 294 8.39 -27.61 8.13
CA LEU A 294 8.77 -28.22 6.84
C LEU A 294 10.17 -27.83 6.36
N LEU A 295 10.57 -26.57 6.53
CA LEU A 295 11.83 -26.05 5.98
C LEU A 295 12.81 -25.53 7.03
N PHE A 296 12.32 -25.22 8.23
CA PHE A 296 13.07 -24.47 9.24
C PHE A 296 13.25 -25.33 10.49
N THR A 297 14.43 -25.30 11.07
CA THR A 297 14.80 -26.15 12.22
C THR A 297 14.28 -25.62 13.56
N GLY A 298 13.66 -24.43 13.57
CA GLY A 298 13.01 -23.85 14.74
C GLY A 298 13.96 -23.32 15.83
N ALA A 299 15.25 -23.17 15.53
CA ALA A 299 16.21 -22.56 16.45
C ALA A 299 15.92 -21.06 16.60
N GLN A 300 15.62 -20.61 17.82
CA GLN A 300 15.42 -19.18 18.12
C GLN A 300 16.76 -18.47 18.23
N ARG A 301 16.88 -17.31 17.58
CA ARG A 301 18.14 -16.56 17.46
C ARG A 301 18.01 -15.09 17.86
N TYR A 302 16.87 -14.46 17.54
CA TYR A 302 16.49 -13.14 18.06
C TYR A 302 14.98 -12.98 18.01
N THR A 303 14.43 -12.06 18.82
CA THR A 303 13.00 -11.78 18.88
C THR A 303 12.68 -10.38 18.33
N LEU A 304 11.76 -10.30 17.37
CA LEU A 304 11.10 -9.10 16.87
C LEU A 304 9.87 -8.73 17.74
N LEU A 305 9.17 -9.74 18.27
CA LEU A 305 7.91 -9.62 19.03
C LEU A 305 8.11 -9.85 20.54
N GLY A 306 9.35 -10.00 21.00
CA GLY A 306 9.74 -9.99 22.42
C GLY A 306 9.23 -11.17 23.25
N THR A 307 8.91 -12.30 22.64
CA THR A 307 8.14 -13.37 23.30
C THR A 307 8.95 -14.30 24.22
N HIS A 308 10.29 -14.37 24.12
CA HIS A 308 11.11 -15.21 25.00
C HIS A 308 12.53 -14.64 25.25
N ASP A 309 13.06 -14.89 26.46
CA ASP A 309 14.45 -14.66 26.83
C ASP A 309 15.38 -15.62 26.05
N SER A 310 16.11 -15.11 25.06
CA SER A 310 17.26 -15.82 24.50
C SER A 310 18.29 -14.87 23.86
N SER A 311 19.53 -15.36 23.87
CA SER A 311 20.80 -14.68 23.57
C SER A 311 20.76 -13.67 22.42
N GLY A 312 21.08 -12.40 22.72
CA GLY A 312 21.06 -11.26 21.80
C GLY A 312 22.07 -11.34 20.66
N VAL A 313 21.67 -11.98 19.56
CA VAL A 313 22.35 -11.87 18.27
C VAL A 313 21.67 -10.74 17.47
N SER A 314 22.47 -9.86 16.85
CA SER A 314 21.94 -8.76 16.06
C SER A 314 21.20 -9.27 14.82
N PHE A 315 20.20 -8.53 14.32
CA PHE A 315 19.50 -8.82 13.05
C PHE A 315 20.46 -9.12 11.88
N TRP A 316 21.62 -8.46 11.87
CA TRP A 316 22.66 -8.61 10.85
C TRP A 316 23.50 -9.89 10.97
N GLN A 317 23.32 -10.66 12.03
CA GLN A 317 24.01 -11.92 12.32
C GLN A 317 23.04 -13.11 12.27
N ALA A 318 21.91 -12.96 11.56
CA ALA A 318 20.87 -13.98 11.47
C ALA A 318 21.32 -15.19 10.62
N ASP A 319 21.37 -16.38 11.23
CA ASP A 319 22.03 -17.57 10.68
C ASP A 319 21.16 -18.47 9.74
N ASP A 320 19.89 -18.14 9.38
CA ASP A 320 19.07 -19.02 8.52
C ASP A 320 19.04 -18.49 7.10
N ILE A 321 19.98 -18.97 6.29
CA ILE A 321 20.08 -18.62 4.87
C ILE A 321 18.87 -19.09 4.04
N ARG A 322 18.07 -20.04 4.55
CA ARG A 322 16.91 -20.59 3.81
C ARG A 322 15.80 -19.57 3.63
N ALA A 323 15.59 -18.70 4.63
CA ALA A 323 14.60 -17.63 4.58
C ALA A 323 14.87 -16.63 3.43
N PRO A 324 16.08 -16.03 3.32
CA PRO A 324 16.41 -15.17 2.19
C PRO A 324 16.32 -15.86 0.83
N LEU A 325 16.76 -17.12 0.74
CA LEU A 325 16.71 -17.87 -0.51
C LEU A 325 15.26 -18.10 -0.95
N LEU A 326 14.37 -18.44 -0.02
CA LEU A 326 12.95 -18.59 -0.29
C LEU A 326 12.32 -17.26 -0.73
N THR A 327 12.65 -16.17 -0.05
CA THR A 327 12.22 -14.81 -0.42
C THR A 327 12.65 -14.43 -1.83
N LEU A 328 13.93 -14.63 -2.16
CA LEU A 328 14.46 -14.39 -3.51
C LEU A 328 13.74 -15.26 -4.55
N LEU A 329 13.53 -16.55 -4.26
CA LEU A 329 12.84 -17.46 -5.17
C LEU A 329 11.41 -16.99 -5.46
N ILE A 330 10.64 -16.60 -4.44
CA ILE A 330 9.29 -16.04 -4.62
C ILE A 330 9.33 -14.79 -5.48
N LEU A 331 10.24 -13.85 -5.19
CA LEU A 331 10.37 -12.61 -5.94
C LEU A 331 10.76 -12.87 -7.41
N PHE A 332 11.67 -13.80 -7.68
CA PHE A 332 12.06 -14.16 -9.05
C PHE A 332 10.88 -14.76 -9.83
N LEU A 333 10.15 -15.72 -9.25
CA LEU A 333 8.99 -16.34 -9.89
C LEU A 333 7.92 -15.28 -10.20
N TYR A 334 7.65 -14.38 -9.24
CA TYR A 334 6.68 -13.31 -9.42
C TYR A 334 7.14 -12.24 -10.42
N ALA A 335 8.45 -11.93 -10.47
CA ALA A 335 9.01 -11.03 -11.48
C ALA A 335 8.85 -11.60 -12.90
N ILE A 336 9.14 -12.88 -13.11
CA ILE A 336 8.96 -13.53 -14.42
C ILE A 336 7.48 -13.47 -14.81
N HIS A 337 6.57 -13.77 -13.88
CA HIS A 337 5.13 -13.68 -14.11
C HIS A 337 4.68 -12.26 -14.50
N ALA A 338 5.12 -11.24 -13.76
CA ALA A 338 4.81 -9.84 -14.04
C ALA A 338 5.37 -9.38 -15.41
N GLY A 339 6.56 -9.85 -15.77
CA GLY A 339 7.19 -9.62 -17.07
C GLY A 339 6.39 -10.23 -18.22
N ASN A 340 5.93 -11.48 -18.07
CA ASN A 340 5.13 -12.17 -19.08
C ASN A 340 3.75 -11.55 -19.32
N LEU A 341 3.17 -10.88 -18.31
CA LEU A 341 1.91 -10.14 -18.44
C LEU A 341 2.09 -8.69 -18.92
N GLY A 342 3.33 -8.21 -19.07
CA GLY A 342 3.60 -6.83 -19.47
C GLY A 342 3.38 -5.76 -18.38
N HIS A 343 3.23 -6.16 -17.11
CA HIS A 343 3.05 -5.24 -15.99
C HIS A 343 4.38 -4.57 -15.61
N GLN A 344 4.81 -3.56 -16.37
CA GLN A 344 6.14 -2.94 -16.24
C GLN A 344 6.41 -2.35 -14.84
N HIS A 345 5.43 -1.69 -14.23
CA HIS A 345 5.58 -1.13 -12.88
C HIS A 345 5.81 -2.22 -11.83
N THR A 346 5.01 -3.29 -11.86
CA THR A 346 5.16 -4.44 -10.95
C THR A 346 6.49 -5.14 -11.18
N PHE A 347 6.87 -5.40 -12.44
CA PHE A 347 8.16 -5.99 -12.78
C PHE A 347 9.32 -5.17 -12.20
N ASN A 348 9.36 -3.86 -12.48
CA ASN A 348 10.42 -2.97 -11.99
C ASN A 348 10.49 -2.91 -10.46
N ALA A 349 9.33 -2.85 -9.78
CA ALA A 349 9.27 -2.84 -8.33
C ALA A 349 9.80 -4.14 -7.72
N VAL A 350 9.36 -5.30 -8.24
CA VAL A 350 9.80 -6.61 -7.74
C VAL A 350 11.29 -6.83 -8.02
N THR A 351 11.77 -6.45 -9.21
CA THR A 351 13.20 -6.44 -9.54
C THR A 351 14.02 -5.59 -8.58
N PHE A 352 13.55 -4.38 -8.26
CA PHE A 352 14.22 -3.53 -7.29
C PHE A 352 14.30 -4.21 -5.92
N LEU A 353 13.24 -4.86 -5.47
CA LEU A 353 13.22 -5.64 -4.24
C LEU A 353 14.18 -6.83 -4.27
N ILE A 354 14.33 -7.51 -5.41
CA ILE A 354 15.35 -8.56 -5.59
C ILE A 354 16.75 -7.97 -5.37
N GLY A 355 17.06 -6.84 -6.00
CA GLY A 355 18.34 -6.14 -5.83
C GLY A 355 18.59 -5.73 -4.38
N LEU A 356 17.60 -5.08 -3.75
CA LEU A 356 17.65 -4.71 -2.33
C LEU A 356 17.85 -5.94 -1.43
N ARG A 357 17.19 -7.06 -1.74
CA ARG A 357 17.31 -8.28 -0.95
C ARG A 357 18.69 -8.91 -1.07
N PHE A 358 19.31 -8.93 -2.24
CA PHE A 358 20.70 -9.38 -2.39
C PHE A 358 21.66 -8.57 -1.52
N VAL A 359 21.45 -7.26 -1.42
CA VAL A 359 22.23 -6.39 -0.53
C VAL A 359 22.06 -6.79 0.92
N ILE A 360 20.81 -6.99 1.37
CA ILE A 360 20.54 -7.43 2.75
C ILE A 360 21.21 -8.78 3.04
N VAL A 361 21.11 -9.74 2.13
CA VAL A 361 21.76 -11.07 2.27
C VAL A 361 23.28 -10.95 2.35
N TYR A 362 23.88 -10.09 1.53
CA TYR A 362 25.30 -9.81 1.60
C TYR A 362 25.72 -9.27 2.98
N PHE A 363 24.95 -8.33 3.53
CA PHE A 363 25.18 -7.79 4.86
C PHE A 363 25.02 -8.86 5.95
N GLN A 364 24.00 -9.71 5.85
CA GLN A 364 23.80 -10.85 6.76
C GLN A 364 24.96 -11.86 6.69
N ALA A 365 25.48 -12.15 5.49
CA ALA A 365 26.59 -13.08 5.29
C ALA A 365 27.94 -12.53 5.80
N MET A 366 28.15 -11.22 5.71
CA MET A 366 29.35 -10.57 6.25
C MET A 366 29.33 -10.37 7.77
N GLY A 367 28.15 -10.45 8.40
CA GLY A 367 27.99 -10.29 9.85
C GLY A 367 28.65 -9.01 10.36
N GLY A 368 29.56 -9.14 11.33
CA GLY A 368 30.29 -8.01 11.95
C GLY A 368 31.26 -7.26 11.02
N LEU A 369 31.63 -7.81 9.86
CA LEU A 369 32.54 -7.13 8.91
C LEU A 369 31.87 -5.94 8.22
N ALA A 370 30.55 -5.96 8.06
CA ALA A 370 29.79 -4.80 7.59
C ALA A 370 29.87 -3.58 8.52
N ALA A 371 30.11 -3.82 9.83
CA ALA A 371 30.33 -2.75 10.80
C ALA A 371 31.71 -2.10 10.65
N THR A 372 32.60 -2.67 9.84
CA THR A 372 33.89 -2.05 9.49
C THR A 372 33.71 -1.13 8.27
N GLY A 373 34.35 0.05 8.27
CA GLY A 373 34.24 1.01 7.16
C GLY A 373 34.62 0.44 5.79
N VAL A 374 35.46 -0.61 5.75
CA VAL A 374 35.83 -1.34 4.53
C VAL A 374 34.66 -2.16 3.97
N GLY A 375 33.85 -2.77 4.84
CA GLY A 375 32.64 -3.49 4.46
C GLY A 375 31.61 -2.58 3.77
N LEU A 376 31.48 -1.33 4.23
CA LEU A 376 30.62 -0.30 3.62
C LEU A 376 31.10 0.15 2.24
N ILE A 377 32.42 0.32 2.05
CA ILE A 377 32.99 0.73 0.75
C ILE A 377 32.86 -0.40 -0.29
N LEU A 378 33.15 -1.64 0.10
CA LEU A 378 32.99 -2.81 -0.77
C LEU A 378 31.53 -3.05 -1.13
N SER A 379 30.60 -2.94 -0.17
CA SER A 379 29.17 -3.06 -0.44
C SER A 379 28.65 -1.94 -1.34
N GLY A 380 29.04 -0.67 -1.11
CA GLY A 380 28.69 0.44 -1.99
C GLY A 380 29.17 0.22 -3.43
N SER A 381 30.40 -0.27 -3.60
CA SER A 381 30.98 -0.57 -4.92
C SER A 381 30.27 -1.74 -5.62
N LEU A 382 29.93 -2.79 -4.87
CA LEU A 382 29.17 -3.95 -5.37
C LEU A 382 27.75 -3.55 -5.80
N ILE A 383 27.05 -2.73 -5.02
CA ILE A 383 25.71 -2.23 -5.35
C ILE A 383 25.74 -1.44 -6.65
N ILE A 384 26.71 -0.55 -6.83
CA ILE A 384 26.89 0.22 -8.06
C ILE A 384 27.17 -0.72 -9.23
N GLY A 385 28.05 -1.71 -9.05
CA GLY A 385 28.37 -2.72 -10.07
C GLY A 385 27.17 -3.56 -10.49
N MET A 386 26.39 -4.08 -9.53
CA MET A 386 25.17 -4.85 -9.79
C MET A 386 24.08 -3.99 -10.45
N THR A 387 23.90 -2.74 -10.00
CA THR A 387 22.93 -1.81 -10.59
C THR A 387 23.28 -1.50 -12.05
N TRP A 388 24.56 -1.31 -12.34
CA TRP A 388 25.06 -1.08 -13.70
C TRP A 388 24.92 -2.32 -14.59
N ALA A 389 25.29 -3.50 -14.08
CA ALA A 389 25.12 -4.77 -14.78
C ALA A 389 23.65 -5.06 -15.09
N TRP A 390 22.76 -4.77 -14.14
CA TRP A 390 21.31 -4.87 -14.32
C TRP A 390 20.79 -3.90 -15.37
N TYR A 391 21.17 -2.62 -15.29
CA TYR A 391 20.78 -1.60 -16.26
C TYR A 391 21.16 -2.00 -17.69
N LYS A 392 22.34 -2.60 -17.87
CA LYS A 392 22.83 -3.09 -19.16
C LYS A 392 22.14 -4.38 -19.63
N GLY A 393 21.74 -5.24 -18.69
CA GLY A 393 21.11 -6.55 -18.97
C GLY A 393 19.59 -6.50 -19.16
N ARG A 394 18.91 -5.48 -18.63
CA ARG A 394 17.43 -5.40 -18.61
C ARG A 394 16.81 -5.45 -19.99
N ASP A 395 17.44 -4.84 -21.00
CA ASP A 395 16.92 -4.80 -22.36
C ASP A 395 17.02 -6.17 -23.04
N ARG A 396 18.03 -6.96 -22.72
CA ARG A 396 18.17 -8.35 -23.21
C ARG A 396 17.15 -9.29 -22.58
N LEU A 397 16.93 -9.16 -21.26
CA LEU A 397 15.88 -9.91 -20.57
C LEU A 397 14.49 -9.59 -21.12
N ARG A 398 14.23 -8.30 -21.39
CA ARG A 398 12.99 -7.84 -22.01
C ARG A 398 12.79 -8.44 -23.41
N GLN A 399 13.84 -8.45 -24.24
CA GLN A 399 13.80 -9.04 -25.59
C GLN A 399 13.61 -10.57 -25.56
N TRP A 400 14.20 -11.26 -24.59
CA TRP A 400 14.07 -12.71 -24.45
C TRP A 400 12.64 -13.11 -24.06
N VAL A 401 12.03 -12.36 -23.14
CA VAL A 401 10.62 -12.55 -22.74
C VAL A 401 9.66 -12.27 -23.91
N THR A 402 9.90 -11.23 -24.71
CA THR A 402 9.05 -10.94 -25.88
C THR A 402 9.16 -12.00 -27.00
N ARG A 403 10.30 -12.67 -27.16
CA ARG A 403 10.45 -13.74 -28.16
C ARG A 403 9.68 -15.01 -27.79
N GLY A 404 9.50 -15.28 -26.49
CA GLY A 404 8.71 -16.42 -26.01
C GLY A 404 7.18 -16.25 -26.13
N GLN A 405 6.69 -15.07 -26.53
CA GLN A 405 5.26 -14.83 -26.77
C GLN A 405 4.84 -15.07 -28.24
N HIS A 406 5.79 -15.24 -29.15
CA HIS A 406 5.56 -15.46 -30.58
C HIS A 406 5.91 -16.89 -31.05
N ALA A 407 6.22 -17.78 -30.11
CA ALA A 407 6.37 -19.22 -30.32
C ALA A 407 5.34 -19.93 -29.44
#